data_AF-K1R9Z7-F1
#
_entry.id   AF-K1R9Z7-F1
#
_cell.length_a   1.000
_cell.length_b   1.000
_cell.length_c   1.000
_cell.angle_alpha   90.00
_cell.angle_beta   90.00
_cell.angle_gamma   90.00
#
_symmetry.space_group_name_H-M   'P 1'
#
loop_
_entity.id
_entity.type
_entity.pdbx_description
1 polymer ?
#
loop_
_entity_poly.entity_id
_entity_poly.type
_entity_poly.pdbx_seq_one_letter_code
_entity_poly.pdbx_strand_id
1 'polypeptide(L)'
;MPDDISDEEDTSTESNSDIPLHHYEEDNIPYVAEEYEINTSHGRSEGNGPSAISLSVFLSGYRPYYKGGTHSNEYLNEKLQKMNPKKSIVDQDLSFLAEGLEGRSPNPVALLLDALCRPDADLGVDNPSLLEWKFEKEHAIDHVVLGKGKAGGAWQNMDGSMQTLSFANWMELPSLSFKEWQNSHHRDESHAHNGRATVADVRRYYGDFVEERGLQPYFRDQYVVTSIQKKFYTNKDVDSESGEVEPCKCRYKNHGFLWEVRGYCYLGDSEGDREEFCYCTNNVVVATGTFDIPNKLGIHGENLPYVLHSLEEVEHVLSNKKKKKSQDPVVIVGAGLSAADAVIMALKMKRPVVHVFRRGANDSQLIFKKLPAAIYPEYHTIHSMMKGKTINPLYKPYPNHSLVELKEDNHVLIQTTSGGDILSLDAFYVAILIGACPDLSFLPHDGKNLGVIPRFPIDSKHNPIHVDPYSYQCVAETGLFSMGPLVGDNFVRFGLGGSLGITNHLLLTKNKQTQ
;
A
#
# COMPACT_ATOMS: atom_id res chain seq x y z
N MET A 1 -71.61 -1.67 -23.79
CA MET A 1 -72.02 -1.35 -25.17
C MET A 1 -70.76 -1.00 -25.93
N PRO A 2 -70.61 -1.57 -27.12
CA PRO A 2 -69.56 -2.55 -27.45
C PRO A 2 -68.66 -1.96 -28.57
N ASP A 3 -67.59 -2.57 -29.08
CA ASP A 3 -67.35 -3.93 -29.60
C ASP A 3 -65.87 -4.27 -29.34
N ASP A 4 -65.40 -5.40 -28.81
CA ASP A 4 -65.70 -6.84 -28.93
C ASP A 4 -65.10 -7.53 -30.18
N ILE A 5 -64.51 -8.71 -29.91
CA ILE A 5 -64.07 -9.81 -30.80
C ILE A 5 -62.57 -9.77 -31.24
N SER A 6 -61.62 -10.44 -30.56
CA SER A 6 -61.35 -11.90 -30.31
C SER A 6 -60.40 -12.50 -31.36
N ASP A 7 -59.24 -13.07 -31.00
CA ASP A 7 -58.88 -14.47 -30.62
C ASP A 7 -57.73 -14.86 -31.59
N GLU A 8 -56.71 -15.68 -31.34
CA GLU A 8 -56.40 -16.75 -30.38
C GLU A 8 -54.88 -17.09 -30.54
N GLU A 9 -54.25 -17.57 -29.45
CA GLU A 9 -53.21 -18.65 -29.29
C GLU A 9 -52.02 -18.78 -30.30
N ASP A 10 -50.76 -19.14 -29.96
CA ASP A 10 -50.22 -19.96 -28.87
C ASP A 10 -48.66 -19.94 -28.85
N THR A 11 -48.06 -20.35 -27.72
CA THR A 11 -46.74 -21.00 -27.53
C THR A 11 -45.37 -20.28 -27.67
N SER A 12 -44.74 -20.11 -26.50
CA SER A 12 -43.42 -20.69 -26.09
C SER A 12 -42.06 -20.02 -26.39
N THR A 13 -41.19 -20.15 -25.38
CA THR A 13 -39.70 -20.22 -25.35
C THR A 13 -38.82 -18.96 -25.33
N GLU A 14 -38.24 -18.74 -24.13
CA GLU A 14 -36.82 -18.54 -23.78
C GLU A 14 -35.89 -17.57 -24.53
N SER A 15 -35.24 -16.75 -23.71
CA SER A 15 -33.82 -16.37 -23.70
C SER A 15 -33.30 -15.34 -24.72
N ASN A 16 -32.88 -14.19 -24.16
CA ASN A 16 -31.61 -13.47 -24.35
C ASN A 16 -31.84 -11.96 -24.42
N SER A 17 -31.69 -11.29 -23.29
CA SER A 17 -31.46 -9.85 -23.24
C SER A 17 -29.97 -9.59 -23.40
N ASP A 18 -29.60 -9.19 -24.62
CA ASP A 18 -28.33 -8.55 -24.92
C ASP A 18 -28.15 -7.28 -24.06
N ILE A 19 -27.11 -7.27 -23.24
CA ILE A 19 -26.58 -6.05 -22.61
C ILE A 19 -25.40 -5.59 -23.48
N PRO A 20 -25.34 -4.33 -23.95
CA PRO A 20 -24.28 -3.90 -24.84
C PRO A 20 -22.94 -3.85 -24.11
N LEU A 21 -22.00 -4.66 -24.57
CA LEU A 21 -20.58 -4.53 -24.31
C LEU A 21 -20.13 -3.15 -24.81
N HIS A 22 -19.77 -2.26 -23.89
CA HIS A 22 -19.02 -1.06 -24.24
C HIS A 22 -17.66 -1.49 -24.81
N HIS A 23 -17.49 -1.27 -26.12
CA HIS A 23 -16.19 -1.28 -26.77
C HIS A 23 -15.29 -0.25 -26.08
N TYR A 24 -14.29 -0.75 -25.34
CA TYR A 24 -13.11 0.04 -25.01
C TYR A 24 -12.28 0.14 -26.29
N GLU A 25 -12.15 1.35 -26.82
CA GLU A 25 -11.21 1.63 -27.91
C GLU A 25 -9.78 1.33 -27.41
N GLU A 26 -9.23 0.25 -27.96
CA GLU A 26 -7.81 -0.06 -28.01
C GLU A 26 -7.11 1.07 -28.78
N ASP A 27 -6.28 1.88 -28.12
CA ASP A 27 -5.15 2.53 -28.79
C ASP A 27 -4.08 3.02 -27.80
N ASN A 28 -2.86 2.57 -28.05
CA ASN A 28 -1.57 2.81 -27.36
C ASN A 28 -1.21 1.93 -26.16
N ILE A 29 -1.13 0.62 -26.39
CA ILE A 29 -0.15 -0.25 -25.73
C ILE A 29 1.06 -0.40 -26.67
N PRO A 30 2.25 0.02 -26.22
CA PRO A 30 3.37 -0.91 -26.35
C PRO A 30 4.19 -0.90 -25.06
N TYR A 31 4.00 -1.93 -24.24
CA TYR A 31 5.06 -2.38 -23.34
C TYR A 31 5.26 -3.86 -23.60
N VAL A 32 6.17 -4.14 -24.53
CA VAL A 32 6.72 -5.48 -24.71
C VAL A 32 7.72 -5.64 -23.57
N ALA A 33 7.27 -6.23 -22.45
CA ALA A 33 8.20 -6.77 -21.48
C ALA A 33 8.75 -8.08 -22.08
N GLU A 34 9.87 -7.99 -22.77
CA GLU A 34 10.68 -9.19 -23.05
C GLU A 34 11.14 -9.76 -21.70
N GLU A 35 10.90 -11.06 -21.53
CA GLU A 35 11.37 -11.85 -20.38
C GLU A 35 12.89 -11.84 -20.35
N TYR A 36 13.46 -10.95 -19.55
CA TYR A 36 14.81 -11.11 -19.05
C TYR A 36 14.70 -11.49 -17.58
N GLU A 37 15.26 -12.65 -17.23
CA GLU A 37 15.59 -13.00 -15.85
C GLU A 37 16.53 -11.93 -15.29
N ILE A 38 15.95 -10.89 -14.70
CA ILE A 38 16.70 -9.95 -13.89
C ILE A 38 16.96 -10.67 -12.57
N ASN A 39 18.19 -11.12 -12.41
CA ASN A 39 18.73 -11.56 -11.13
C ASN A 39 18.78 -10.32 -10.21
N THR A 40 17.64 -9.94 -9.64
CA THR A 40 17.53 -8.81 -8.72
C THR A 40 18.07 -9.26 -7.37
N SER A 41 19.12 -8.59 -6.93
CA SER A 41 19.52 -8.58 -5.54
C SER A 41 18.34 -8.12 -4.68
N HIS A 42 17.64 -9.08 -4.09
CA HIS A 42 16.81 -9.02 -2.88
C HIS A 42 15.87 -7.79 -2.76
N GLY A 43 14.75 -7.81 -3.47
CA GLY A 43 13.60 -6.96 -3.17
C GLY A 43 13.11 -7.18 -1.73
N ARG A 44 12.82 -6.10 -1.01
CA ARG A 44 12.54 -6.10 0.44
C ARG A 44 11.04 -5.93 0.71
N SER A 45 10.22 -6.95 0.46
CA SER A 45 8.78 -6.91 0.85
C SER A 45 8.59 -6.84 2.37
N GLU A 46 7.88 -5.83 2.89
CA GLU A 46 7.68 -5.62 4.33
C GLU A 46 6.25 -5.91 4.79
N GLY A 47 6.02 -7.14 5.28
CA GLY A 47 4.69 -7.61 5.71
C GLY A 47 4.20 -7.13 7.08
N ASN A 48 4.96 -6.31 7.80
CA ASN A 48 4.65 -5.85 9.17
C ASN A 48 4.35 -4.34 9.29
N GLY A 49 3.83 -3.76 8.21
CA GLY A 49 3.38 -2.37 8.15
C GLY A 49 2.08 -2.08 8.91
N PRO A 50 1.56 -0.83 8.83
CA PRO A 50 0.36 -0.40 9.56
C PRO A 50 -0.89 -1.25 9.27
N SER A 51 -1.03 -1.78 8.05
CA SER A 51 -2.09 -2.73 7.70
C SER A 51 -2.02 -4.01 8.53
N ALA A 52 -0.85 -4.63 8.65
CA ALA A 52 -0.65 -5.84 9.44
C ALA A 52 -0.79 -5.58 10.95
N ILE A 53 -0.29 -4.44 11.43
CA ILE A 53 -0.48 -4.02 12.83
C ILE A 53 -1.97 -3.85 13.13
N SER A 54 -2.70 -3.14 12.27
CA SER A 54 -4.14 -2.97 12.42
C SER A 54 -4.87 -4.30 12.44
N LEU A 55 -4.56 -5.22 11.52
CA LEU A 55 -5.19 -6.54 11.50
C LEU A 55 -4.89 -7.32 12.78
N SER A 56 -3.64 -7.29 13.25
CA SER A 56 -3.24 -7.95 14.50
C SER A 56 -4.00 -7.42 15.72
N VAL A 57 -4.32 -6.12 15.78
CA VAL A 57 -5.20 -5.55 16.82
C VAL A 57 -6.58 -6.22 16.80
N PHE A 58 -7.22 -6.33 15.65
CA PHE A 58 -8.52 -6.99 15.56
C PHE A 58 -8.44 -8.49 15.88
N LEU A 59 -7.43 -9.18 15.35
CA LEU A 59 -7.28 -10.63 15.55
C LEU A 59 -6.87 -10.97 17.00
N SER A 60 -6.17 -10.09 17.71
CA SER A 60 -5.80 -10.31 19.12
C SER A 60 -6.96 -10.18 20.11
N GLY A 61 -8.12 -9.66 19.67
CA GLY A 61 -9.34 -9.55 20.48
C GLY A 61 -9.84 -8.13 20.71
N TYR A 62 -9.21 -7.09 20.15
CA TYR A 62 -9.80 -5.75 20.22
C TYR A 62 -11.03 -5.65 19.31
N ARG A 63 -12.09 -5.03 19.84
CA ARG A 63 -13.41 -4.94 19.22
C ARG A 63 -13.93 -3.49 19.27
N PRO A 64 -14.25 -2.88 18.13
CA PRO A 64 -14.86 -1.55 18.09
C PRO A 64 -16.36 -1.64 18.37
N TYR A 65 -16.84 -0.83 19.30
CA TYR A 65 -18.26 -0.63 19.59
C TYR A 65 -18.63 0.80 19.27
N TYR A 66 -19.79 0.99 18.67
CA TYR A 66 -20.33 2.33 18.52
C TYR A 66 -20.79 2.85 19.88
N LYS A 67 -20.23 3.98 20.30
CA LYS A 67 -20.52 4.58 21.61
C LYS A 67 -21.65 5.61 21.58
N GLY A 68 -22.34 5.73 20.45
CA GLY A 68 -23.35 6.77 20.20
C GLY A 68 -22.76 8.05 19.62
N GLY A 69 -23.63 9.04 19.39
CA GLY A 69 -23.29 10.32 18.74
C GLY A 69 -23.85 10.40 17.32
N THR A 70 -24.14 11.61 16.84
CA THR A 70 -24.75 11.80 15.53
C THR A 70 -23.67 11.89 14.46
N HIS A 71 -23.79 11.08 13.40
CA HIS A 71 -22.94 11.22 12.22
C HIS A 71 -23.57 12.23 11.24
N SER A 72 -22.74 13.04 10.57
CA SER A 72 -23.18 14.07 9.60
C SER A 72 -23.92 13.49 8.39
N ASN A 73 -23.45 12.35 7.88
CA ASN A 73 -24.16 11.55 6.88
C ASN A 73 -25.44 10.94 7.48
N GLU A 74 -26.59 11.48 7.07
CA GLU A 74 -27.91 11.09 7.57
C GLU A 74 -28.22 9.60 7.32
N TYR A 75 -27.85 9.07 6.15
CA TYR A 75 -28.08 7.66 5.81
C TYR A 75 -27.27 6.72 6.71
N LEU A 76 -25.98 7.01 6.91
CA LEU A 76 -25.16 6.23 7.83
C LEU A 76 -25.68 6.34 9.25
N ASN A 77 -26.08 7.55 9.68
CA ASN A 77 -26.64 7.76 11.01
C ASN A 77 -27.91 6.92 11.23
N GLU A 78 -28.85 6.88 10.29
CA GLU A 78 -30.03 6.01 10.37
C GLU A 78 -29.68 4.52 10.44
N LYS A 79 -28.70 4.08 9.65
CA LYS A 79 -28.23 2.68 9.65
C LYS A 79 -27.62 2.31 11.01
N LEU A 80 -26.84 3.21 11.62
CA LEU A 80 -26.29 3.04 12.96
C LEU A 80 -27.39 2.95 14.03
N GLN A 81 -28.49 3.69 13.91
CA GLN A 81 -29.61 3.56 14.86
C GLN A 81 -30.36 2.24 14.75
N LYS A 82 -30.29 1.55 13.60
CA LYS A 82 -30.96 0.26 13.36
C LYS A 82 -30.12 -0.94 13.79
N MET A 83 -28.83 -0.76 14.06
CA MET A 83 -27.95 -1.86 14.45
C MET A 83 -28.19 -2.31 15.90
N ASN A 84 -27.71 -3.49 16.27
CA ASN A 84 -27.77 -3.93 17.66
C ASN A 84 -26.65 -3.26 18.47
N PRO A 85 -26.94 -2.37 19.44
CA PRO A 85 -25.92 -1.62 20.17
C PRO A 85 -25.07 -2.49 21.10
N LYS A 86 -25.49 -3.73 21.38
CA LYS A 86 -24.73 -4.68 22.21
C LYS A 86 -23.67 -5.46 21.43
N LYS A 87 -23.66 -5.37 20.10
CA LYS A 87 -22.69 -6.06 19.24
C LYS A 87 -21.59 -5.10 18.80
N SER A 88 -20.36 -5.62 18.72
CA SER A 88 -19.27 -4.90 18.07
C SER A 88 -19.60 -4.63 16.61
N ILE A 89 -19.04 -3.58 16.02
CA ILE A 89 -19.11 -3.31 14.57
C ILE A 89 -18.62 -4.53 13.76
N VAL A 90 -17.65 -5.28 14.30
CA VAL A 90 -17.14 -6.52 13.70
C VAL A 90 -18.23 -7.58 13.53
N ASP A 91 -19.27 -7.59 14.36
CA ASP A 91 -20.36 -8.59 14.34
C ASP A 91 -21.64 -8.06 13.68
N GLN A 92 -21.60 -6.85 13.10
CA GLN A 92 -22.71 -6.26 12.37
C GLN A 92 -22.69 -6.70 10.89
N ASP A 93 -23.77 -6.39 10.19
CA ASP A 93 -23.82 -6.47 8.73
C ASP A 93 -23.03 -5.30 8.12
N LEU A 94 -21.79 -5.57 7.74
CA LEU A 94 -20.92 -4.58 7.11
C LEU A 94 -21.42 -4.15 5.74
N SER A 95 -22.12 -5.02 5.00
CA SER A 95 -22.66 -4.66 3.69
C SER A 95 -23.75 -3.62 3.84
N PHE A 96 -24.68 -3.85 4.77
CA PHE A 96 -25.72 -2.88 5.12
C PHE A 96 -25.14 -1.55 5.60
N LEU A 97 -24.19 -1.57 6.54
CA LEU A 97 -23.62 -0.35 7.12
C LEU A 97 -22.80 0.48 6.11
N ALA A 98 -22.03 -0.19 5.26
CA ALA A 98 -21.12 0.49 4.33
C ALA A 98 -21.75 0.89 2.99
N GLU A 99 -22.92 0.34 2.66
CA GLU A 99 -23.61 0.64 1.40
C GLU A 99 -23.92 2.14 1.26
N GLY A 100 -23.54 2.69 0.10
CA GLY A 100 -23.78 4.09 -0.27
C GLY A 100 -22.75 5.08 0.26
N LEU A 101 -21.70 4.62 0.96
CA LEU A 101 -20.60 5.48 1.36
C LEU A 101 -19.69 5.77 0.17
N GLU A 102 -19.36 7.05 -0.01
CA GLU A 102 -18.43 7.54 -1.03
C GLU A 102 -17.24 8.21 -0.35
N GLY A 103 -16.07 8.14 -0.98
CA GLY A 103 -14.86 8.77 -0.46
C GLY A 103 -13.62 8.43 -1.27
N ARG A 104 -12.45 8.52 -0.63
CA ARG A 104 -11.14 8.35 -1.28
C ARG A 104 -10.57 6.93 -1.24
N SER A 105 -11.41 5.95 -0.94
CA SER A 105 -11.09 4.52 -1.03
C SER A 105 -12.12 3.84 -1.93
N PRO A 106 -11.71 2.86 -2.75
CA PRO A 106 -12.65 2.05 -3.54
C PRO A 106 -13.39 1.00 -2.68
N ASN A 107 -13.00 0.81 -1.42
CA ASN A 107 -13.52 -0.26 -0.55
C ASN A 107 -14.53 0.32 0.46
N PRO A 108 -15.81 -0.08 0.42
CA PRO A 108 -16.86 0.44 1.30
C PRO A 108 -16.57 0.23 2.80
N VAL A 109 -15.97 -0.91 3.18
CA VAL A 109 -15.66 -1.18 4.60
C VAL A 109 -14.55 -0.26 5.12
N ALA A 110 -13.59 0.14 4.28
CA ALA A 110 -12.63 1.19 4.63
C ALA A 110 -13.30 2.54 4.82
N LEU A 111 -14.26 2.91 3.97
CA LEU A 111 -15.03 4.13 4.12
C LEU A 111 -15.87 4.12 5.41
N LEU A 112 -16.51 2.98 5.72
CA LEU A 112 -17.28 2.81 6.95
C LEU A 112 -16.40 2.99 8.19
N LEU A 113 -15.29 2.27 8.28
CA LEU A 113 -14.42 2.36 9.45
C LEU A 113 -13.83 3.76 9.59
N ASP A 114 -13.40 4.39 8.48
CA ASP A 114 -12.87 5.76 8.53
C ASP A 114 -13.92 6.77 8.98
N ALA A 115 -15.15 6.71 8.45
CA ALA A 115 -16.26 7.58 8.85
C ALA A 115 -16.60 7.46 10.34
N LEU A 116 -16.48 6.25 10.91
CA LEU A 116 -16.72 6.02 12.34
C LEU A 116 -15.53 6.45 13.22
N CYS A 117 -14.30 6.19 12.79
CA CYS A 117 -13.10 6.60 13.51
C CYS A 117 -12.87 8.11 13.47
N ARG A 118 -13.16 8.74 12.33
CA ARG A 118 -12.85 10.15 12.05
C ARG A 118 -13.97 10.77 11.21
N PRO A 119 -15.13 11.09 11.83
CA PRO A 119 -16.26 11.69 11.12
C PRO A 119 -15.84 13.00 10.41
N ASP A 120 -16.22 13.15 9.15
CA ASP A 120 -15.95 14.35 8.33
C ASP A 120 -14.45 14.66 8.09
N ALA A 121 -13.57 13.67 8.21
CA ALA A 121 -12.13 13.86 7.97
C ALA A 121 -11.82 14.44 6.59
N ASP A 122 -12.59 14.08 5.56
CA ASP A 122 -12.42 14.60 4.19
C ASP A 122 -12.80 16.08 4.04
N LEU A 123 -13.62 16.61 4.95
CA LEU A 123 -13.94 18.04 5.07
C LEU A 123 -12.88 18.80 5.89
N GLY A 124 -11.84 18.11 6.38
CA GLY A 124 -10.79 18.67 7.20
C GLY A 124 -11.20 18.92 8.65
N VAL A 125 -12.28 18.28 9.11
CA VAL A 125 -12.79 18.38 10.49
C VAL A 125 -12.13 17.31 11.36
N ASP A 126 -11.72 17.67 12.57
CA ASP A 126 -11.13 16.77 13.56
C ASP A 126 -12.17 16.38 14.62
N ASN A 127 -13.21 15.66 14.20
CA ASN A 127 -14.25 15.18 15.11
C ASN A 127 -13.75 13.98 15.92
N PRO A 128 -14.20 13.83 17.17
CA PRO A 128 -13.88 12.65 17.96
C PRO A 128 -14.47 11.40 17.32
N SER A 129 -13.75 10.28 17.43
CA SER A 129 -14.22 8.95 17.02
C SER A 129 -15.59 8.63 17.65
N LEU A 130 -16.48 8.01 16.87
CA LEU A 130 -17.76 7.45 17.32
C LEU A 130 -17.61 6.02 17.87
N LEU A 131 -16.37 5.53 17.94
CA LEU A 131 -16.05 4.20 18.43
C LEU A 131 -15.43 4.25 19.83
N GLU A 132 -15.74 3.22 20.61
CA GLU A 132 -15.06 2.80 21.82
C GLU A 132 -14.45 1.42 21.55
N TRP A 133 -13.17 1.23 21.89
CA TRP A 133 -12.48 -0.04 21.69
C TRP A 133 -12.46 -0.84 22.99
N LYS A 134 -12.86 -2.11 22.93
CA LYS A 134 -12.85 -3.06 24.05
C LYS A 134 -11.95 -4.24 23.72
N PHE A 135 -11.23 -4.75 24.72
CA PHE A 135 -10.41 -5.95 24.57
C PHE A 135 -11.17 -7.17 25.07
N GLU A 136 -11.40 -8.13 24.19
CA GLU A 136 -12.21 -9.33 24.42
C GLU A 136 -11.43 -10.57 23.95
N LYS A 137 -10.64 -11.15 24.87
CA LYS A 137 -9.69 -12.24 24.59
C LYS A 137 -10.37 -13.49 24.02
N GLU A 138 -11.60 -13.76 24.40
CA GLU A 138 -12.43 -14.86 23.89
C GLU A 138 -12.66 -14.80 22.37
N HIS A 139 -12.53 -13.61 21.78
CA HIS A 139 -12.66 -13.40 20.35
C HIS A 139 -11.31 -13.41 19.61
N ALA A 140 -10.20 -13.72 20.28
CA ALA A 140 -8.90 -13.80 19.66
C ALA A 140 -8.82 -14.94 18.62
N ILE A 141 -8.13 -14.65 17.53
CA ILE A 141 -7.78 -15.56 16.44
C ILE A 141 -6.26 -15.66 16.41
N ASP A 142 -5.73 -16.86 16.59
CA ASP A 142 -4.28 -17.09 16.54
C ASP A 142 -3.74 -16.75 15.15
N HIS A 143 -2.61 -16.04 15.11
CA HIS A 143 -2.03 -15.50 13.89
C HIS A 143 -0.55 -15.21 14.06
N VAL A 144 0.15 -15.03 12.93
CA VAL A 144 1.55 -14.62 12.91
C VAL A 144 1.74 -13.53 11.85
N VAL A 145 2.49 -12.49 12.19
CA VAL A 145 2.88 -11.41 11.29
C VAL A 145 4.37 -11.57 10.98
N LEU A 146 4.69 -11.75 9.70
CA LEU A 146 6.04 -11.96 9.21
C LEU A 146 6.53 -10.69 8.51
N GLY A 147 7.69 -10.17 8.90
CA GLY A 147 8.28 -8.99 8.27
C GLY A 147 9.79 -8.97 8.36
N LYS A 148 10.43 -8.34 7.36
CA LYS A 148 11.90 -8.24 7.26
C LYS A 148 12.48 -7.30 8.31
N GLY A 149 11.79 -6.20 8.59
CA GLY A 149 12.20 -5.18 9.56
C GLY A 149 11.43 -5.27 10.87
N LYS A 150 11.50 -4.20 11.66
CA LYS A 150 10.65 -3.99 12.85
C LYS A 150 9.23 -3.62 12.44
N ALA A 151 8.28 -3.74 13.37
CA ALA A 151 6.90 -3.28 13.18
C ALA A 151 6.83 -1.84 12.66
N GLY A 152 6.02 -1.61 11.63
CA GLY A 152 5.90 -0.32 10.95
C GLY A 152 6.17 -0.41 9.45
N GLY A 153 6.77 -1.52 8.97
CA GLY A 153 7.06 -1.74 7.55
C GLY A 153 7.88 -0.59 6.98
N ALA A 154 7.46 -0.03 5.84
CA ALA A 154 8.27 0.94 5.08
C ALA A 154 8.68 2.17 5.89
N TRP A 155 7.89 2.51 6.92
CA TRP A 155 8.19 3.59 7.85
C TRP A 155 9.47 3.36 8.65
N GLN A 156 9.94 2.13 8.82
CA GLN A 156 11.19 1.81 9.52
C GLN A 156 12.44 2.19 8.71
N ASN A 157 12.34 2.20 7.38
CA ASN A 157 13.45 2.57 6.49
C ASN A 157 13.49 4.09 6.22
N MET A 158 12.53 4.83 6.77
CA MET A 158 12.49 6.28 6.65
C MET A 158 12.90 6.90 7.98
N ASP A 159 13.78 7.90 7.94
CA ASP A 159 14.20 8.62 9.14
C ASP A 159 14.20 10.14 8.89
N GLY A 160 14.52 10.90 9.93
CA GLY A 160 14.75 12.33 9.80
C GLY A 160 13.54 13.22 10.01
N SER A 161 13.70 14.50 9.70
CA SER A 161 12.77 15.58 10.05
C SER A 161 11.73 15.87 8.96
N MET A 162 11.59 15.00 7.97
CA MET A 162 10.62 15.18 6.89
C MET A 162 9.20 15.05 7.47
N GLN A 163 8.30 15.92 7.01
CA GLN A 163 6.90 15.87 7.42
C GLN A 163 6.17 14.84 6.57
N THR A 164 5.19 14.16 7.17
CA THR A 164 4.27 13.31 6.44
C THR A 164 3.48 14.12 5.42
N LEU A 165 2.94 13.43 4.40
CA LEU A 165 1.93 14.02 3.52
C LEU A 165 0.58 14.08 4.22
N SER A 166 0.18 13.01 4.90
CA SER A 166 -1.07 12.96 5.65
C SER A 166 -0.95 13.67 7.01
N PHE A 167 -2.07 14.10 7.57
CA PHE A 167 -2.12 14.60 8.94
C PHE A 167 -1.80 13.49 9.95
N ALA A 168 -1.30 13.88 11.13
CA ALA A 168 -0.91 12.93 12.17
C ALA A 168 -2.08 12.03 12.61
N ASN A 169 -3.28 12.59 12.76
CA ASN A 169 -4.49 11.83 13.12
C ASN A 169 -4.94 10.84 12.02
N TRP A 170 -4.49 11.01 10.77
CA TRP A 170 -4.76 10.06 9.68
C TRP A 170 -3.75 8.90 9.64
N MET A 171 -2.70 8.98 10.45
CA MET A 171 -1.69 7.92 10.61
C MET A 171 -2.01 6.99 11.79
N GLU A 172 -3.07 7.27 12.53
CA GLU A 172 -3.49 6.55 13.73
C GLU A 172 -3.91 5.12 13.46
N LEU A 173 -3.51 4.24 14.38
CA LEU A 173 -3.91 2.86 14.45
C LEU A 173 -5.10 2.69 15.42
N PRO A 174 -5.86 1.59 15.29
CA PRO A 174 -7.02 1.33 16.14
C PRO A 174 -6.69 1.42 17.64
N SER A 175 -7.63 1.93 18.45
CA SER A 175 -7.53 2.00 19.92
C SER A 175 -6.47 2.91 20.55
N LEU A 176 -5.58 3.58 19.80
CA LEU A 176 -4.64 4.58 20.35
C LEU A 176 -4.53 5.76 19.41
N SER A 177 -4.97 6.95 19.81
CA SER A 177 -4.75 8.13 18.98
C SER A 177 -3.28 8.56 18.99
N PHE A 178 -2.85 9.25 17.94
CA PHE A 178 -1.48 9.75 17.79
C PHE A 178 -1.20 10.81 18.86
N LYS A 179 -2.20 11.64 19.14
CA LYS A 179 -2.15 12.68 20.17
C LYS A 179 -1.99 12.09 21.58
N GLU A 180 -2.74 11.04 21.91
CA GLU A 180 -2.58 10.33 23.19
C GLU A 180 -1.17 9.76 23.34
N TRP A 181 -0.64 9.13 22.29
CA TRP A 181 0.72 8.59 22.28
C TRP A 181 1.80 9.69 22.42
N GLN A 182 1.66 10.81 21.70
CA GLN A 182 2.60 11.95 21.83
C GLN A 182 2.64 12.48 23.26
N ASN A 183 1.47 12.62 23.89
CA ASN A 183 1.34 13.09 25.25
C ASN A 183 1.97 12.12 26.27
N SER A 184 1.75 10.81 26.10
CA SER A 184 2.32 9.79 27.00
C SER A 184 3.85 9.70 26.91
N HIS A 185 4.42 10.06 25.76
CA HIS A 185 5.87 10.04 25.52
C HIS A 185 6.56 11.40 25.72
N HIS A 186 5.85 12.39 26.29
CA HIS A 186 6.33 13.76 26.50
C HIS A 186 6.96 14.38 25.25
N ARG A 187 6.40 14.07 24.07
CA ARG A 187 6.84 14.64 22.80
C ARG A 187 6.24 16.03 22.65
N ASP A 188 7.09 17.00 22.35
CA ASP A 188 6.66 18.37 22.10
C ASP A 188 5.88 18.45 20.78
N GLU A 189 4.68 19.03 20.80
CA GLU A 189 3.87 19.31 19.61
C GLU A 189 4.57 20.29 18.65
N SER A 190 5.66 20.94 19.09
CA SER A 190 6.43 21.92 18.30
C SER A 190 7.02 21.38 16.98
N HIS A 191 7.10 20.05 16.80
CA HIS A 191 7.53 19.42 15.55
C HIS A 191 6.38 19.17 14.55
N ALA A 192 5.12 19.30 14.98
CA ALA A 192 3.97 19.16 14.11
C ALA A 192 3.69 20.47 13.38
N HIS A 193 3.97 20.52 12.07
CA HIS A 193 3.67 21.69 11.26
C HIS A 193 2.33 21.49 10.55
N ASN A 194 1.36 22.37 10.82
CA ASN A 194 0.00 22.29 10.26
C ASN A 194 -0.68 20.93 10.50
N GLY A 195 -0.49 20.33 11.67
CA GLY A 195 -1.11 19.04 12.04
C GLY A 195 -0.50 17.80 11.38
N ARG A 196 0.64 17.93 10.71
CA ARG A 196 1.39 16.79 10.13
C ARG A 196 2.45 16.30 11.11
N ALA A 197 2.71 15.01 11.13
CA ALA A 197 3.74 14.40 11.95
C ALA A 197 5.07 14.36 11.20
N THR A 198 6.20 14.18 11.90
CA THR A 198 7.43 13.79 11.22
C THR A 198 7.38 12.31 10.88
N VAL A 199 8.10 11.89 9.84
CA VAL A 199 8.23 10.48 9.47
C VAL A 199 8.87 9.67 10.62
N ALA A 200 9.81 10.26 11.35
CA ALA A 200 10.39 9.66 12.55
C ALA A 200 9.39 9.46 13.69
N ASP A 201 8.42 10.36 13.86
CA ASP A 201 7.36 10.19 14.86
C ASP A 201 6.42 9.04 14.48
N VAL A 202 6.03 8.93 13.21
CA VAL A 202 5.19 7.82 12.74
C VAL A 202 5.91 6.47 12.90
N ARG A 203 7.19 6.41 12.55
CA ARG A 203 8.04 5.22 12.74
C ARG A 203 8.06 4.75 14.19
N ARG A 204 8.20 5.68 15.14
CA ARG A 204 8.20 5.38 16.58
C ARG A 204 6.83 4.97 17.06
N TYR A 205 5.79 5.74 16.69
CA TYR A 205 4.41 5.44 17.03
C TYR A 205 4.03 4.00 16.66
N TYR A 206 4.38 3.50 15.47
CA TYR A 206 4.08 2.12 15.09
C TYR A 206 4.85 1.07 15.88
N GLY A 207 6.12 1.33 16.22
CA GLY A 207 6.91 0.44 17.07
C GLY A 207 6.34 0.37 18.50
N ASP A 208 6.15 1.54 19.11
CA ASP A 208 5.64 1.68 20.49
C ASP A 208 4.20 1.13 20.58
N PHE A 209 3.37 1.34 19.56
CA PHE A 209 1.99 0.83 19.51
C PHE A 209 1.93 -0.70 19.63
N VAL A 210 2.80 -1.42 18.92
CA VAL A 210 2.86 -2.90 19.00
C VAL A 210 3.20 -3.35 20.41
N GLU A 211 4.03 -2.59 21.13
CA GLU A 211 4.38 -2.85 22.52
C GLU A 211 3.26 -2.51 23.50
N GLU A 212 2.68 -1.31 23.40
CA GLU A 212 1.58 -0.84 24.26
C GLU A 212 0.29 -1.64 24.13
N ARG A 213 0.11 -2.35 23.00
CA ARG A 213 -1.04 -3.22 22.75
C ARG A 213 -0.74 -4.70 22.98
N GLY A 214 0.46 -5.03 23.45
CA GLY A 214 0.84 -6.41 23.77
C GLY A 214 0.83 -7.35 22.57
N LEU A 215 1.13 -6.83 21.38
CA LEU A 215 1.06 -7.57 20.12
C LEU A 215 2.36 -8.30 19.78
N GLN A 216 3.47 -8.01 20.48
CA GLN A 216 4.79 -8.59 20.19
C GLN A 216 4.79 -10.12 20.01
N PRO A 217 4.02 -10.92 20.77
CA PRO A 217 4.00 -12.38 20.59
C PRO A 217 3.63 -12.85 19.20
N TYR A 218 2.83 -12.06 18.45
CA TYR A 218 2.39 -12.37 17.09
C TYR A 218 3.37 -11.92 16.01
N PHE A 219 4.34 -11.05 16.34
CA PHE A 219 5.28 -10.50 15.36
C PHE A 219 6.57 -11.32 15.33
N ARG A 220 7.06 -11.54 14.11
CA ARG A 220 8.35 -12.17 13.82
C ARG A 220 9.13 -11.25 12.89
N ASP A 221 10.01 -10.47 13.49
CA ASP A 221 10.95 -9.59 12.80
C ASP A 221 12.06 -10.41 12.15
N GLN A 222 12.65 -9.89 11.08
CA GLN A 222 13.71 -10.56 10.29
C GLN A 222 13.27 -11.85 9.58
N TYR A 223 11.96 -11.99 9.32
CA TYR A 223 11.42 -13.11 8.55
C TYR A 223 11.18 -12.68 7.09
N VAL A 224 11.75 -13.42 6.16
CA VAL A 224 11.59 -13.23 4.71
C VAL A 224 10.75 -14.37 4.17
N VAL A 225 9.54 -14.06 3.70
CA VAL A 225 8.71 -15.03 2.97
C VAL A 225 9.25 -15.17 1.54
N THR A 226 9.42 -16.41 1.08
CA THR A 226 9.92 -16.73 -0.26
C THR A 226 8.91 -17.50 -1.11
N SER A 227 7.90 -18.11 -0.50
CA SER A 227 6.86 -18.84 -1.24
C SER A 227 5.55 -18.90 -0.46
N ILE A 228 4.44 -18.65 -1.15
CA ILE A 228 3.07 -18.85 -0.69
C ILE A 228 2.33 -19.68 -1.75
N GLN A 229 1.92 -20.89 -1.41
CA GLN A 229 1.27 -21.80 -2.36
C GLN A 229 0.20 -22.66 -1.68
N LYS A 230 -0.75 -23.17 -2.48
CA LYS A 230 -1.72 -24.14 -1.98
C LYS A 230 -1.09 -25.52 -1.87
N LYS A 231 -1.19 -26.11 -0.69
CA LYS A 231 -0.88 -27.51 -0.42
C LYS A 231 -2.17 -28.29 -0.29
N PHE A 232 -2.47 -29.09 -1.31
CA PHE A 232 -3.66 -29.92 -1.35
C PHE A 232 -3.44 -31.19 -0.53
N TYR A 233 -4.41 -31.54 0.31
CA TYR A 233 -4.42 -32.84 0.96
C TYR A 233 -5.11 -33.86 0.07
N THR A 234 -4.42 -34.97 -0.18
CA THR A 234 -5.07 -36.20 -0.64
C THR A 234 -5.61 -36.93 0.58
N ASN A 235 -6.89 -37.31 0.56
CA ASN A 235 -7.47 -38.17 1.59
C ASN A 235 -7.05 -39.65 1.46
N LYS A 236 -6.10 -39.97 0.56
CA LYS A 236 -5.60 -41.33 0.33
C LYS A 236 -4.14 -41.25 -0.11
N ASP A 237 -3.33 -42.13 0.48
CA ASP A 237 -1.92 -42.40 0.16
C ASP A 237 -0.92 -41.51 0.91
N VAL A 238 -0.86 -41.72 2.23
CA VAL A 238 0.41 -41.61 2.98
C VAL A 238 1.21 -42.85 2.59
N ASP A 239 2.37 -42.65 1.99
CA ASP A 239 3.29 -43.75 1.71
C ASP A 239 3.68 -44.41 3.04
N SER A 240 3.40 -45.72 3.16
CA SER A 240 3.67 -46.50 4.37
C SER A 240 5.15 -46.67 4.70
N GLU A 241 6.06 -46.42 3.74
CA GLU A 241 7.51 -46.48 3.93
C GLU A 241 8.13 -45.10 4.26
N SER A 242 7.67 -44.02 3.62
CA SER A 242 8.26 -42.67 3.80
C SER A 242 7.47 -41.74 4.72
N GLY A 243 6.18 -42.01 4.94
CA GLY A 243 5.28 -41.10 5.67
C GLY A 243 4.95 -39.81 4.89
N GLU A 244 5.37 -39.71 3.63
CA GLU A 244 5.12 -38.56 2.78
C GLU A 244 3.74 -38.66 2.12
N VAL A 245 3.08 -37.50 1.95
CA VAL A 245 1.78 -37.39 1.28
C VAL A 245 2.04 -37.18 -0.21
N GLU A 246 1.64 -38.12 -1.06
CA GLU A 246 1.78 -37.97 -2.51
C GLU A 246 0.91 -36.81 -3.05
N PRO A 247 1.43 -35.96 -3.96
CA PRO A 247 0.66 -34.88 -4.57
C PRO A 247 -0.50 -35.41 -5.45
N CYS A 248 -1.72 -34.90 -5.22
CA CYS A 248 -2.94 -35.26 -5.97
C CYS A 248 -2.78 -35.12 -7.49
N LYS A 249 -3.04 -36.21 -8.23
CA LYS A 249 -3.09 -36.26 -9.71
C LYS A 249 -4.47 -35.87 -10.29
N CYS A 250 -5.36 -35.39 -9.44
CA CYS A 250 -6.77 -35.16 -9.68
C CYS A 250 -7.04 -33.68 -10.03
N ARG A 251 -7.95 -33.39 -10.98
CA ARG A 251 -8.32 -32.01 -11.37
C ARG A 251 -9.00 -31.26 -10.22
N TYR A 252 -8.20 -30.59 -9.40
CA TYR A 252 -8.35 -29.44 -8.47
C TYR A 252 -9.70 -29.00 -7.83
N LYS A 253 -10.89 -29.42 -8.27
CA LYS A 253 -12.14 -28.76 -7.87
C LYS A 253 -12.69 -29.13 -6.47
N ASN A 254 -12.32 -30.28 -5.90
CA ASN A 254 -12.98 -30.81 -4.69
C ASN A 254 -12.01 -31.24 -3.55
N HIS A 255 -10.75 -30.81 -3.57
CA HIS A 255 -9.79 -31.17 -2.51
C HIS A 255 -9.64 -30.05 -1.49
N GLY A 256 -9.66 -30.42 -0.20
CA GLY A 256 -9.24 -29.53 0.87
C GLY A 256 -7.77 -29.16 0.74
N PHE A 257 -7.41 -27.94 1.08
CA PHE A 257 -6.05 -27.45 1.01
C PHE A 257 -5.75 -26.53 2.19
N LEU A 258 -4.47 -26.38 2.51
CA LEU A 258 -3.96 -25.25 3.30
C LEU A 258 -3.04 -24.42 2.42
N TRP A 259 -2.86 -23.17 2.82
CA TRP A 259 -1.76 -22.36 2.35
C TRP A 259 -0.48 -22.78 3.07
N GLU A 260 0.55 -23.08 2.30
CA GLU A 260 1.92 -23.28 2.75
C GLU A 260 2.70 -21.97 2.54
N VAL A 261 3.25 -21.42 3.62
CA VAL A 261 4.07 -20.20 3.63
C VAL A 261 5.47 -20.58 4.06
N ARG A 262 6.44 -20.44 3.15
CA ARG A 262 7.86 -20.76 3.37
C ARG A 262 8.71 -19.52 3.30
N GLY A 263 9.88 -19.60 3.91
CA GLY A 263 10.84 -18.54 3.92
C GLY A 263 12.00 -18.84 4.86
N TYR A 264 12.80 -17.82 5.12
CA TYR A 264 13.90 -17.92 6.06
C TYR A 264 13.89 -16.75 7.04
N CYS A 265 14.50 -16.94 8.20
CA CYS A 265 14.78 -15.88 9.16
C CYS A 265 16.28 -15.78 9.45
N TYR A 266 16.73 -14.60 9.87
CA TYR A 266 18.14 -14.37 10.23
C TYR A 266 18.38 -14.66 11.71
N LEU A 267 19.42 -15.44 12.00
CA LEU A 267 19.88 -15.73 13.36
C LEU A 267 20.93 -14.68 13.75
N GLY A 268 20.49 -13.66 14.50
CA GLY A 268 21.36 -12.56 14.92
C GLY A 268 21.62 -11.53 13.81
N ASP A 269 22.61 -10.66 14.02
CA ASP A 269 22.85 -9.49 13.15
C ASP A 269 23.66 -9.81 11.87
N SER A 270 24.04 -11.08 11.64
CA SER A 270 24.86 -11.51 10.50
C SER A 270 24.04 -12.19 9.41
N GLU A 271 24.09 -11.68 8.17
CA GLU A 271 23.33 -12.19 7.00
C GLU A 271 23.61 -13.66 6.60
N GLY A 272 24.62 -14.30 7.21
CA GLY A 272 25.10 -15.64 6.87
C GLY A 272 24.41 -16.79 7.59
N ASP A 273 23.84 -16.56 8.79
CA ASP A 273 23.16 -17.61 9.54
C ASP A 273 21.65 -17.49 9.34
N ARG A 274 21.10 -18.34 8.46
CA ARG A 274 19.68 -18.36 8.09
C ARG A 274 19.03 -19.67 8.55
N GLU A 275 17.82 -19.58 9.08
CA GLU A 275 16.98 -20.72 9.42
C GLU A 275 15.73 -20.72 8.54
N GLU A 276 15.44 -21.85 7.89
CA GLU A 276 14.24 -22.04 7.07
C GLU A 276 13.00 -22.27 7.94
N PHE A 277 11.87 -21.68 7.57
CA PHE A 277 10.58 -21.89 8.23
C PHE A 277 9.50 -22.33 7.24
N CYS A 278 8.47 -22.98 7.77
CA CYS A 278 7.28 -23.37 7.02
C CYS A 278 6.04 -23.29 7.92
N TYR A 279 5.08 -22.45 7.55
CA TYR A 279 3.75 -22.41 8.18
C TYR A 279 2.71 -23.03 7.24
N CYS A 280 1.76 -23.77 7.81
CA CYS A 280 0.57 -24.25 7.11
C CYS A 280 -0.66 -23.63 7.77
N THR A 281 -1.51 -22.96 7.00
CA THR A 281 -2.65 -22.19 7.52
C THR A 281 -3.84 -22.23 6.57
N ASN A 282 -5.06 -22.08 7.11
CA ASN A 282 -6.27 -21.96 6.29
C ASN A 282 -6.32 -20.63 5.53
N ASN A 283 -5.74 -19.58 6.11
CA ASN A 283 -5.85 -18.23 5.58
C ASN A 283 -4.49 -17.52 5.59
N VAL A 284 -4.24 -16.73 4.54
CA VAL A 284 -3.06 -15.88 4.38
C VAL A 284 -3.53 -14.47 4.02
N VAL A 285 -2.91 -13.46 4.62
CA VAL A 285 -3.15 -12.06 4.26
C VAL A 285 -1.87 -11.44 3.71
N VAL A 286 -1.94 -10.89 2.50
CA VAL A 286 -0.83 -10.16 1.87
C VAL A 286 -0.98 -8.68 2.17
N ALA A 287 -0.08 -8.14 2.99
CA ALA A 287 -0.10 -6.75 3.46
C ALA A 287 1.28 -6.08 3.30
N THR A 288 1.96 -6.35 2.19
CA THR A 288 3.38 -5.99 1.96
C THR A 288 3.61 -4.57 1.43
N GLY A 289 2.54 -3.82 1.13
CA GLY A 289 2.66 -2.48 0.53
C GLY A 289 2.93 -2.53 -0.98
N THR A 290 3.36 -1.40 -1.56
CA THR A 290 3.57 -1.23 -3.02
C THR A 290 4.84 -0.47 -3.40
N PHE A 291 5.76 -0.26 -2.45
CA PHE A 291 6.94 0.58 -2.63
C PHE A 291 8.25 -0.22 -2.55
N ASP A 292 8.22 -1.50 -2.92
CA ASP A 292 9.34 -2.42 -2.71
C ASP A 292 10.39 -2.34 -3.83
N ILE A 293 9.96 -2.36 -5.10
CA ILE A 293 10.84 -2.41 -6.27
C ILE A 293 10.77 -1.06 -7.00
N PRO A 294 11.83 -0.25 -6.98
CA PRO A 294 11.85 1.02 -7.71
C PRO A 294 11.70 0.82 -9.23
N ASN A 295 10.88 1.67 -9.86
CA ASN A 295 10.74 1.68 -11.31
C ASN A 295 12.06 2.10 -11.96
N LYS A 296 12.44 1.39 -13.04
CA LYS A 296 13.66 1.64 -13.80
C LYS A 296 13.34 2.32 -15.13
N LEU A 297 14.27 3.12 -15.64
CA LEU A 297 14.17 3.74 -16.96
C LEU A 297 14.60 2.79 -18.09
N GLY A 298 15.42 1.79 -17.79
CA GLY A 298 15.96 0.84 -18.77
C GLY A 298 17.04 1.44 -19.66
N ILE A 299 17.80 2.43 -19.16
CA ILE A 299 18.83 3.13 -19.93
C ILE A 299 20.25 2.63 -19.64
N HIS A 300 21.18 2.86 -20.57
CA HIS A 300 22.58 2.54 -20.37
C HIS A 300 23.16 3.31 -19.16
N GLY A 301 23.87 2.59 -18.29
CA GLY A 301 24.49 3.12 -17.08
C GLY A 301 23.56 3.29 -15.86
N GLU A 302 22.29 2.89 -15.92
CA GLU A 302 21.36 3.01 -14.79
C GLU A 302 21.79 2.21 -13.54
N ASN A 303 22.65 1.20 -13.70
CA ASN A 303 23.18 0.39 -12.60
C ASN A 303 24.54 0.89 -12.07
N LEU A 304 25.01 2.06 -12.50
CA LEU A 304 26.28 2.62 -12.02
C LEU A 304 26.19 3.05 -10.55
N PRO A 305 27.29 2.99 -9.76
CA PRO A 305 27.26 3.23 -8.31
C PRO A 305 26.84 4.63 -7.85
N TYR A 306 26.78 5.60 -8.76
CA TYR A 306 26.34 6.97 -8.48
C TYR A 306 24.85 7.21 -8.81
N VAL A 307 24.13 6.17 -9.22
CA VAL A 307 22.70 6.18 -9.50
C VAL A 307 21.95 5.62 -8.31
N LEU A 308 20.94 6.35 -7.85
CA LEU A 308 20.13 6.06 -6.66
C LEU A 308 18.67 5.92 -7.09
N HIS A 309 17.92 5.05 -6.43
CA HIS A 309 16.52 4.77 -6.78
C HIS A 309 15.54 4.94 -5.61
N SER A 310 16.05 5.34 -4.43
CA SER A 310 15.24 5.59 -3.24
C SER A 310 15.59 6.90 -2.54
N LEU A 311 14.65 7.42 -1.75
CA LEU A 311 14.89 8.59 -0.89
C LEU A 311 15.89 8.30 0.23
N GLU A 312 15.89 7.08 0.77
CA GLU A 312 16.82 6.65 1.80
C GLU A 312 18.28 6.76 1.31
N GLU A 313 18.56 6.25 0.11
CA GLU A 313 19.88 6.39 -0.52
C GLU A 313 20.28 7.84 -0.72
N VAL A 314 19.35 8.69 -1.16
CA VAL A 314 19.58 10.14 -1.31
C VAL A 314 19.93 10.78 0.03
N GLU A 315 19.20 10.47 1.10
CA GLU A 315 19.48 10.97 2.45
C GLU A 315 20.86 10.55 2.94
N HIS A 316 21.17 9.26 2.77
CA HIS A 316 22.45 8.68 3.17
C HIS A 316 23.63 9.37 2.47
N VAL A 317 23.52 9.57 1.16
CA VAL A 317 24.57 10.20 0.36
C VAL A 317 24.72 11.68 0.70
N LEU A 318 23.62 12.41 0.89
CA LEU A 318 23.64 13.84 1.22
C LEU A 318 24.14 14.12 2.65
N SER A 319 23.85 13.23 3.60
CA SER A 319 24.30 13.35 5.00
C SER A 319 25.78 12.98 5.19
N ASN A 320 26.35 12.17 4.29
CA ASN A 320 27.73 11.71 4.38
C ASN A 320 28.75 12.83 4.10
N LYS A 321 29.26 13.44 5.18
CA LYS A 321 30.25 14.53 5.15
C LYS A 321 31.60 14.16 4.51
N LYS A 322 31.89 12.88 4.23
CA LYS A 322 33.17 12.45 3.64
C LYS A 322 33.29 12.76 2.14
N LYS A 323 32.18 12.96 1.40
CA LYS A 323 32.16 13.25 -0.05
C LYS A 323 32.17 14.75 -0.41
N LYS A 324 32.77 15.59 0.45
CA LYS A 324 32.58 17.06 0.48
C LYS A 324 33.27 17.92 -0.60
N LYS A 325 33.92 17.35 -1.62
CA LYS A 325 34.79 18.15 -2.52
C LYS A 325 34.21 18.51 -3.89
N SER A 326 33.24 17.76 -4.41
CA SER A 326 32.60 18.08 -5.69
C SER A 326 31.56 19.18 -5.50
N GLN A 327 31.51 20.14 -6.44
CA GLN A 327 30.46 21.17 -6.56
C GLN A 327 29.36 20.74 -7.54
N ASP A 328 29.46 19.53 -8.08
CA ASP A 328 28.55 19.03 -9.10
C ASP A 328 27.14 18.87 -8.53
N PRO A 329 26.10 19.06 -9.36
CA PRO A 329 24.72 18.97 -8.93
C PRO A 329 24.31 17.52 -8.64
N VAL A 330 23.29 17.35 -7.81
CA VAL A 330 22.50 16.12 -7.81
C VAL A 330 21.46 16.24 -8.92
N VAL A 331 21.45 15.27 -9.82
CA VAL A 331 20.44 15.17 -10.87
C VAL A 331 19.26 14.40 -10.32
N ILE A 332 18.10 15.03 -10.24
CA ILE A 332 16.88 14.40 -9.72
C ILE A 332 15.92 14.19 -10.88
N VAL A 333 15.45 12.96 -11.06
CA VAL A 333 14.59 12.56 -12.16
C VAL A 333 13.22 12.12 -11.65
N GLY A 334 12.17 12.73 -12.18
CA GLY A 334 10.80 12.46 -11.78
C GLY A 334 10.01 13.74 -11.50
N ALA A 335 8.69 13.63 -11.36
CA ALA A 335 7.82 14.78 -11.06
C ALA A 335 6.78 14.46 -9.97
N GLY A 336 7.04 13.39 -9.20
CA GLY A 336 6.22 12.97 -8.06
C GLY A 336 6.69 13.59 -6.75
N LEU A 337 6.09 13.15 -5.65
CA LEU A 337 6.39 13.66 -4.30
C LEU A 337 7.81 13.27 -3.87
N SER A 338 8.24 12.04 -4.12
CA SER A 338 9.61 11.60 -3.80
C SER A 338 10.68 12.45 -4.49
N ALA A 339 10.47 12.81 -5.77
CA ALA A 339 11.37 13.72 -6.47
C ALA A 339 11.40 15.11 -5.81
N ALA A 340 10.24 15.65 -5.42
CA ALA A 340 10.16 16.93 -4.72
C ALA A 340 10.85 16.90 -3.34
N ASP A 341 10.69 15.82 -2.59
CA ASP A 341 11.33 15.61 -1.30
C ASP A 341 12.87 15.57 -1.43
N ALA A 342 13.38 14.87 -2.44
CA ALA A 342 14.82 14.86 -2.75
C ALA A 342 15.33 16.26 -3.10
N VAL A 343 14.55 17.06 -3.84
CA VAL A 343 14.91 18.46 -4.15
C VAL A 343 14.98 19.28 -2.85
N ILE A 344 13.98 19.15 -1.97
CA ILE A 344 13.94 19.86 -0.68
C ILE A 344 15.18 19.50 0.17
N MET A 345 15.50 18.20 0.27
CA MET A 345 16.65 17.71 1.02
C MET A 345 17.98 18.26 0.47
N ALA A 346 18.18 18.18 -0.85
CA ALA A 346 19.39 18.66 -1.50
C ALA A 346 19.57 20.18 -1.30
N LEU A 347 18.50 20.97 -1.47
CA LEU A 347 18.53 22.41 -1.25
C LEU A 347 18.78 22.80 0.21
N LYS A 348 18.19 22.07 1.18
CA LYS A 348 18.46 22.26 2.62
C LYS A 348 19.94 22.03 2.95
N MET A 349 20.58 21.08 2.27
CA MET A 349 22.02 20.81 2.38
C MET A 349 22.91 21.71 1.51
N LYS A 350 22.32 22.74 0.86
CA LYS A 350 23.00 23.68 -0.04
C LYS A 350 23.73 23.00 -1.21
N ARG A 351 23.19 21.89 -1.70
CA ARG A 351 23.69 21.15 -2.87
C ARG A 351 22.99 21.66 -4.14
N PRO A 352 23.70 21.99 -5.23
CA PRO A 352 23.06 22.29 -6.50
C PRO A 352 22.20 21.13 -7.00
N VAL A 353 21.08 21.45 -7.65
CA VAL A 353 20.08 20.50 -8.14
C VAL A 353 19.81 20.76 -9.61
N VAL A 354 19.89 19.70 -10.40
CA VAL A 354 19.37 19.65 -11.77
C VAL A 354 18.13 18.75 -11.73
N HIS A 355 16.95 19.31 -12.00
CA HIS A 355 15.68 18.58 -11.90
C HIS A 355 15.15 18.27 -13.31
N VAL A 356 15.17 17.00 -13.69
CA VAL A 356 14.80 16.51 -15.02
C VAL A 356 13.45 15.78 -14.93
N PHE A 357 12.50 16.17 -15.78
CA PHE A 357 11.19 15.52 -15.76
C PHE A 357 10.51 15.53 -17.12
N ARG A 358 9.94 14.37 -17.49
CA ARG A 358 9.36 14.11 -18.81
C ARG A 358 8.10 14.90 -19.14
N ARG A 359 7.38 15.35 -18.11
CA ARG A 359 6.13 16.12 -18.24
C ARG A 359 6.42 17.61 -18.27
N GLY A 360 5.52 18.41 -18.83
CA GLY A 360 5.59 19.85 -18.71
C GLY A 360 5.26 20.30 -17.28
N ALA A 361 5.89 21.38 -16.79
CA ALA A 361 5.63 21.90 -15.45
C ALA A 361 4.17 22.38 -15.23
N ASN A 362 3.44 22.61 -16.33
CA ASN A 362 2.04 23.02 -16.33
C ASN A 362 1.04 21.86 -16.50
N ASP A 363 1.51 20.62 -16.63
CA ASP A 363 0.67 19.42 -16.78
C ASP A 363 -0.38 19.32 -15.64
N SER A 364 -1.63 19.05 -15.98
CA SER A 364 -2.77 18.91 -15.04
C SER A 364 -2.69 17.65 -14.18
N GLN A 365 -1.96 16.63 -14.63
CA GLN A 365 -1.81 15.37 -13.91
C GLN A 365 -0.73 15.41 -12.82
N LEU A 366 0.02 16.51 -12.69
CA LEU A 366 1.00 16.68 -11.61
C LEU A 366 0.30 16.75 -10.25
N ILE A 367 0.83 15.98 -9.30
CA ILE A 367 0.28 15.83 -7.95
C ILE A 367 0.19 17.14 -7.16
N PHE A 368 1.09 18.09 -7.44
CA PHE A 368 1.16 19.38 -6.75
C PHE A 368 -0.12 20.21 -6.84
N LYS A 369 -0.91 20.05 -7.91
CA LYS A 369 -2.19 20.75 -8.07
C LYS A 369 -3.29 20.19 -7.15
N LYS A 370 -3.12 18.96 -6.65
CA LYS A 370 -4.07 18.28 -5.75
C LYS A 370 -3.77 18.52 -4.27
N LEU A 371 -2.66 19.19 -3.97
CA LEU A 371 -2.24 19.52 -2.61
C LEU A 371 -2.63 20.97 -2.28
N PRO A 372 -3.41 21.24 -1.21
CA PRO A 372 -3.70 22.61 -0.77
C PRO A 372 -2.43 23.39 -0.36
N ALA A 373 -2.25 24.59 -0.91
CA ALA A 373 -1.03 25.40 -0.69
C ALA A 373 -0.82 25.82 0.77
N ALA A 374 -1.91 26.02 1.53
CA ALA A 374 -1.83 26.38 2.95
C ALA A 374 -1.23 25.26 3.82
N ILE A 375 -1.44 24.00 3.45
CA ILE A 375 -0.97 22.83 4.20
C ILE A 375 0.43 22.41 3.72
N TYR A 376 0.67 22.53 2.42
CA TYR A 376 1.84 22.00 1.70
C TYR A 376 2.70 23.08 1.00
N PRO A 377 3.09 24.17 1.68
CA PRO A 377 3.79 25.29 1.05
C PRO A 377 5.14 24.89 0.42
N GLU A 378 5.82 23.87 0.98
CA GLU A 378 7.09 23.35 0.49
C GLU A 378 6.94 22.76 -0.93
N TYR A 379 5.89 21.97 -1.17
CA TYR A 379 5.64 21.36 -2.48
C TYR A 379 5.19 22.38 -3.53
N HIS A 380 4.45 23.41 -3.10
CA HIS A 380 4.09 24.54 -3.98
C HIS A 380 5.31 25.38 -4.36
N THR A 381 6.28 25.52 -3.45
CA THR A 381 7.55 26.17 -3.75
C THR A 381 8.32 25.38 -4.81
N ILE A 382 8.40 24.05 -4.70
CA ILE A 382 8.98 23.18 -5.74
C ILE A 382 8.23 23.35 -7.07
N HIS A 383 6.90 23.30 -7.06
CA HIS A 383 6.10 23.46 -8.29
C HIS A 383 6.31 24.83 -8.95
N SER A 384 6.44 25.89 -8.16
CA SER A 384 6.75 27.23 -8.65
C SER A 384 8.14 27.31 -9.29
N MET A 385 9.14 26.65 -8.69
CA MET A 385 10.48 26.52 -9.27
C MET A 385 10.49 25.67 -10.55
N MET A 386 9.74 24.57 -10.61
CA MET A 386 9.56 23.76 -11.83
C MET A 386 9.01 24.60 -12.99
N LYS A 387 8.14 25.57 -12.70
CA LYS A 387 7.57 26.51 -13.69
C LYS A 387 8.47 27.70 -14.02
N GLY A 388 9.61 27.84 -13.34
CA GLY A 388 10.48 29.02 -13.46
C GLY A 388 9.90 30.31 -12.88
N LYS A 389 8.84 30.23 -12.06
CA LYS A 389 8.21 31.40 -11.41
C LYS A 389 8.99 31.84 -10.17
N THR A 390 9.56 30.89 -9.44
CA THR A 390 10.47 31.14 -8.31
C THR A 390 11.87 30.75 -8.74
N ILE A 391 12.84 31.64 -8.53
CA ILE A 391 14.24 31.42 -8.88
C ILE A 391 15.00 31.06 -7.61
N ASN A 392 15.70 29.93 -7.64
CA ASN A 392 16.70 29.57 -6.64
C ASN A 392 18.03 29.31 -7.38
N PRO A 393 19.14 30.00 -7.02
CA PRO A 393 20.42 29.83 -7.71
C PRO A 393 20.96 28.40 -7.72
N LEU A 394 20.53 27.57 -6.77
CA LEU A 394 20.95 26.17 -6.65
C LEU A 394 20.02 25.20 -7.38
N TYR A 395 19.00 25.68 -8.10
CA TYR A 395 18.02 24.81 -8.74
C TYR A 395 17.84 25.15 -10.22
N LYS A 396 18.00 24.13 -11.08
CA LYS A 396 17.80 24.25 -12.53
C LYS A 396 16.78 23.21 -13.02
N PRO A 397 15.58 23.63 -13.49
CA PRO A 397 14.59 22.71 -14.04
C PRO A 397 14.83 22.42 -15.53
N TYR A 398 14.57 21.17 -15.93
CA TYR A 398 14.50 20.70 -17.32
C TYR A 398 13.15 20.00 -17.55
N PRO A 399 12.06 20.77 -17.79
CA PRO A 399 10.76 20.22 -18.14
C PRO A 399 10.78 19.60 -19.54
N ASN A 400 9.96 18.57 -19.77
CA ASN A 400 9.93 17.83 -21.04
C ASN A 400 11.31 17.26 -21.43
N HIS A 401 12.10 16.82 -20.45
CA HIS A 401 13.37 16.14 -20.70
C HIS A 401 13.38 14.75 -20.05
N SER A 402 14.15 13.84 -20.65
CA SER A 402 14.43 12.51 -20.12
C SER A 402 15.94 12.27 -20.07
N LEU A 403 16.36 11.37 -19.19
CA LEU A 403 17.71 10.80 -19.27
C LEU A 403 17.81 9.93 -20.52
N VAL A 404 18.99 9.92 -21.14
CA VAL A 404 19.33 9.10 -22.31
C VAL A 404 20.39 8.06 -21.94
N GLU A 405 21.46 8.51 -21.29
CA GLU A 405 22.61 7.67 -20.93
C GLU A 405 23.31 8.23 -19.68
N LEU A 406 23.85 7.32 -18.89
CA LEU A 406 24.68 7.58 -17.72
C LEU A 406 26.06 6.97 -17.98
N LYS A 407 27.12 7.76 -17.85
CA LYS A 407 28.49 7.33 -18.18
C LYS A 407 29.32 7.04 -16.93
N GLU A 408 30.33 6.18 -17.08
CA GLU A 408 31.23 5.80 -15.97
C GLU A 408 32.03 6.97 -15.37
N ASP A 409 32.22 8.03 -16.14
CA ASP A 409 32.89 9.26 -15.73
C ASP A 409 31.95 10.29 -15.09
N ASN A 410 30.76 9.85 -14.64
CA ASN A 410 29.70 10.65 -14.01
C ASN A 410 29.04 11.70 -14.91
N HIS A 411 29.27 11.67 -16.23
CA HIS A 411 28.49 12.47 -17.16
C HIS A 411 27.09 11.89 -17.35
N VAL A 412 26.11 12.79 -17.42
CA VAL A 412 24.70 12.47 -17.61
C VAL A 412 24.24 13.11 -18.90
N LEU A 413 23.67 12.30 -19.79
CA LEU A 413 23.08 12.76 -21.04
C LEU A 413 21.57 12.89 -20.89
N ILE A 414 21.05 14.07 -21.19
CA ILE A 414 19.62 14.35 -21.20
C ILE A 414 19.19 14.89 -22.56
N GLN A 415 17.93 14.65 -22.91
CA GLN A 415 17.35 15.12 -24.17
C GLN A 415 15.91 15.53 -23.95
N THR A 416 15.42 16.45 -24.78
CA THR A 416 14.00 16.77 -24.83
C THR A 416 13.19 15.54 -25.25
N THR A 417 12.01 15.34 -24.67
CA THR A 417 11.15 14.17 -24.95
C THR A 417 10.64 14.10 -26.39
N SER A 418 10.68 15.20 -27.13
CA SER A 418 10.41 15.26 -28.58
C SER A 418 11.60 14.86 -29.45
N GLY A 419 12.72 14.46 -28.85
CA GLY A 419 14.03 14.36 -29.52
C GLY A 419 14.71 15.73 -29.66
N GLY A 420 15.95 15.72 -30.18
CA GLY A 420 16.74 16.93 -30.42
C GLY A 420 18.19 16.82 -29.94
N ASP A 421 18.80 17.96 -29.62
CA ASP A 421 20.18 17.99 -29.12
C ASP A 421 20.30 17.30 -27.75
N ILE A 422 21.39 16.54 -27.59
CA ILE A 422 21.73 15.90 -26.32
C ILE A 422 22.54 16.89 -25.49
N LEU A 423 22.08 17.14 -24.28
CA LEU A 423 22.78 17.95 -23.28
C LEU A 423 23.59 17.02 -22.38
N SER A 424 24.89 17.31 -22.23
CA SER A 424 25.79 16.62 -21.31
C SER A 424 26.04 17.49 -20.08
N LEU A 425 25.98 16.90 -18.89
CA LEU A 425 26.28 17.57 -17.62
C LEU A 425 26.94 16.62 -16.62
N ASP A 426 27.81 17.16 -15.77
CA ASP A 426 28.40 16.42 -14.65
C ASP A 426 27.38 16.22 -13.53
N ALA A 427 27.43 15.06 -12.88
CA ALA A 427 26.58 14.76 -11.74
C ALA A 427 27.41 14.30 -10.53
N PHE A 428 27.07 14.84 -9.36
CA PHE A 428 27.54 14.26 -8.09
C PHE A 428 26.89 12.89 -7.87
N TYR A 429 25.57 12.83 -8.02
CA TYR A 429 24.72 11.62 -8.00
C TYR A 429 23.50 11.84 -8.89
N VAL A 430 22.89 10.76 -9.35
CA VAL A 430 21.63 10.76 -10.10
C VAL A 430 20.58 10.01 -9.31
N ALA A 431 19.51 10.68 -8.90
CA ALA A 431 18.39 10.08 -8.20
C ALA A 431 17.21 9.88 -9.16
N ILE A 432 16.91 8.63 -9.51
CA ILE A 432 15.80 8.25 -10.37
C ILE A 432 14.59 7.90 -9.48
N LEU A 433 13.68 8.86 -9.31
CA LEU A 433 12.56 8.80 -8.37
C LEU A 433 11.23 8.86 -9.14
N ILE A 434 10.95 7.80 -9.91
CA ILE A 434 9.83 7.70 -10.85
C ILE A 434 8.73 6.71 -10.41
N GLY A 435 8.67 6.41 -9.11
CA GLY A 435 7.74 5.46 -8.51
C GLY A 435 8.34 4.07 -8.30
N ALA A 436 7.52 3.17 -7.78
CA ALA A 436 7.89 1.79 -7.45
C ALA A 436 6.68 0.87 -7.67
N CYS A 437 6.92 -0.45 -7.64
CA CYS A 437 5.91 -1.49 -7.66
C CYS A 437 6.09 -2.45 -6.46
N PRO A 438 5.03 -3.20 -6.09
CA PRO A 438 5.13 -4.22 -5.05
C PRO A 438 6.05 -5.37 -5.46
N ASP A 439 6.77 -5.94 -4.49
CA ASP A 439 7.48 -7.22 -4.65
C ASP A 439 6.56 -8.36 -4.21
N LEU A 440 6.01 -9.09 -5.18
CA LEU A 440 5.14 -10.25 -4.98
C LEU A 440 5.78 -11.54 -5.48
N SER A 441 7.10 -11.58 -5.62
CA SER A 441 7.85 -12.74 -6.16
C SER A 441 7.65 -14.04 -5.36
N PHE A 442 7.19 -13.94 -4.12
CA PHE A 442 6.81 -15.08 -3.28
C PHE A 442 5.45 -15.70 -3.64
N LEU A 443 4.67 -15.10 -4.54
CA LEU A 443 3.42 -15.64 -5.07
C LEU A 443 3.65 -16.25 -6.46
N PRO A 444 2.87 -17.28 -6.86
CA PRO A 444 2.91 -17.82 -8.21
C PRO A 444 2.69 -16.71 -9.25
N HIS A 445 3.61 -16.64 -10.23
CA HIS A 445 3.60 -15.64 -11.30
C HIS A 445 3.50 -14.19 -10.79
N ASP A 446 4.19 -13.87 -9.69
CA ASP A 446 4.22 -12.55 -9.05
C ASP A 446 2.82 -12.02 -8.68
N GLY A 447 1.86 -12.92 -8.46
CA GLY A 447 0.48 -12.56 -8.15
C GLY A 447 -0.29 -11.91 -9.31
N LYS A 448 0.21 -11.93 -10.56
CA LYS A 448 -0.45 -11.31 -11.73
C LYS A 448 -1.87 -11.79 -12.00
N ASN A 449 -2.23 -13.00 -11.54
CA ASN A 449 -3.59 -13.54 -11.66
C ASN A 449 -4.55 -13.01 -10.59
N LEU A 450 -4.04 -12.31 -9.57
CA LEU A 450 -4.83 -11.73 -8.48
C LEU A 450 -5.36 -10.33 -8.82
N GLY A 451 -4.84 -9.69 -9.87
CA GLY A 451 -5.21 -8.32 -10.25
C GLY A 451 -6.61 -8.19 -10.84
N VAL A 452 -7.16 -6.98 -10.84
CA VAL A 452 -8.41 -6.64 -11.57
C VAL A 452 -8.28 -6.95 -13.05
N ILE A 453 -7.10 -6.72 -13.63
CA ILE A 453 -6.72 -7.06 -14.99
C ILE A 453 -5.75 -8.26 -14.92
N PRO A 454 -6.21 -9.49 -15.18
CA PRO A 454 -5.38 -10.68 -15.08
C PRO A 454 -4.16 -10.62 -16.00
N ARG A 455 -3.04 -11.22 -15.57
CA ARG A 455 -1.75 -11.32 -16.29
C ARG A 455 -0.95 -10.02 -16.38
N PHE A 456 -1.52 -8.88 -16.02
CA PHE A 456 -0.78 -7.63 -15.91
C PHE A 456 -0.09 -7.53 -14.53
N PRO A 457 1.04 -6.81 -14.43
CA PRO A 457 1.68 -6.54 -13.15
C PRO A 457 0.71 -5.89 -12.15
N ILE A 458 0.87 -6.20 -10.87
CA ILE A 458 0.10 -5.58 -9.79
C ILE A 458 0.69 -4.20 -9.47
N ASP A 459 -0.18 -3.18 -9.34
CA ASP A 459 0.18 -1.87 -8.82
C ASP A 459 -1.00 -1.22 -8.09
N SER A 460 -0.72 -0.27 -7.20
CA SER A 460 -1.76 0.31 -6.33
C SER A 460 -2.76 1.22 -7.03
N LYS A 461 -2.55 1.55 -8.31
CA LYS A 461 -3.32 2.56 -9.03
C LYS A 461 -4.04 2.05 -10.27
N HIS A 462 -3.40 1.23 -11.09
CA HIS A 462 -3.96 0.79 -12.38
C HIS A 462 -4.44 -0.66 -12.32
N ASN A 463 -3.72 -1.53 -11.60
CA ASN A 463 -4.09 -2.93 -11.46
C ASN A 463 -3.91 -3.44 -10.01
N PRO A 464 -4.74 -2.97 -9.06
CA PRO A 464 -4.71 -3.48 -7.69
C PRO A 464 -5.18 -4.94 -7.66
N ILE A 465 -4.86 -5.65 -6.57
CA ILE A 465 -5.39 -6.98 -6.30
C ILE A 465 -6.92 -6.89 -6.18
N HIS A 466 -7.61 -7.74 -6.93
CA HIS A 466 -9.06 -7.83 -6.95
C HIS A 466 -9.55 -8.63 -5.75
N VAL A 467 -10.14 -7.91 -4.80
CA VAL A 467 -10.74 -8.47 -3.59
C VAL A 467 -12.24 -8.25 -3.57
N ASP A 468 -12.94 -9.11 -2.84
CA ASP A 468 -14.31 -8.82 -2.42
C ASP A 468 -14.30 -7.57 -1.50
N PRO A 469 -15.07 -6.53 -1.82
CA PRO A 469 -14.97 -5.22 -1.17
C PRO A 469 -15.42 -5.19 0.31
N TYR A 470 -16.04 -6.27 0.80
CA TYR A 470 -16.52 -6.37 2.17
C TYR A 470 -15.65 -7.29 3.05
N SER A 471 -15.16 -8.39 2.50
CA SER A 471 -14.33 -9.38 3.20
C SER A 471 -12.84 -9.24 2.96
N TYR A 472 -12.44 -8.51 1.90
CA TYR A 472 -11.05 -8.39 1.43
C TYR A 472 -10.41 -9.72 0.98
N GLN A 473 -11.22 -10.78 0.80
CA GLN A 473 -10.74 -12.03 0.21
C GLN A 473 -10.46 -11.83 -1.28
N CYS A 474 -9.32 -12.31 -1.76
CA CYS A 474 -8.99 -12.30 -3.18
C CYS A 474 -10.06 -13.07 -3.96
N VAL A 475 -10.65 -12.45 -4.98
CA VAL A 475 -11.72 -13.05 -5.79
C VAL A 475 -11.25 -14.33 -6.49
N ALA A 476 -9.98 -14.33 -6.91
CA ALA A 476 -9.37 -15.48 -7.59
C ALA A 476 -9.02 -16.64 -6.64
N GLU A 477 -8.83 -16.39 -5.34
CA GLU A 477 -8.18 -17.34 -4.43
C GLU A 477 -8.83 -17.37 -3.03
N THR A 478 -9.60 -18.41 -2.75
CA THR A 478 -10.20 -18.63 -1.43
C THR A 478 -9.13 -18.79 -0.34
N GLY A 479 -9.36 -18.15 0.81
CA GLY A 479 -8.42 -18.14 1.94
C GLY A 479 -7.21 -17.23 1.75
N LEU A 480 -7.02 -16.63 0.57
CA LEU A 480 -6.06 -15.56 0.37
C LEU A 480 -6.77 -14.21 0.50
N PHE A 481 -6.22 -13.31 1.30
CA PHE A 481 -6.71 -11.96 1.49
C PHE A 481 -5.60 -10.97 1.14
N SER A 482 -5.97 -9.75 0.84
CA SER A 482 -5.03 -8.65 0.60
C SER A 482 -5.58 -7.36 1.19
N MET A 483 -4.73 -6.46 1.66
CA MET A 483 -5.18 -5.19 2.27
C MET A 483 -4.16 -4.06 2.11
N GLY A 484 -4.60 -2.84 2.39
CA GLY A 484 -3.77 -1.64 2.24
C GLY A 484 -3.57 -1.25 0.77
N PRO A 485 -2.42 -0.66 0.40
CA PRO A 485 -2.21 -0.15 -0.95
C PRO A 485 -2.35 -1.19 -2.07
N LEU A 486 -2.14 -2.48 -1.77
CA LEU A 486 -2.32 -3.58 -2.74
C LEU A 486 -3.75 -3.70 -3.27
N VAL A 487 -4.75 -3.22 -2.53
CA VAL A 487 -6.17 -3.24 -2.92
C VAL A 487 -6.73 -1.83 -3.16
N GLY A 488 -5.84 -0.85 -3.39
CA GLY A 488 -6.22 0.54 -3.64
C GLY A 488 -6.41 1.40 -2.38
N ASP A 489 -6.28 0.85 -1.18
CA ASP A 489 -6.32 1.59 0.08
C ASP A 489 -4.97 2.27 0.36
N ASN A 490 -4.71 3.34 -0.39
CA ASN A 490 -3.41 4.01 -0.45
C ASN A 490 -3.06 4.86 0.79
N PHE A 491 -4.03 5.18 1.65
CA PHE A 491 -3.80 5.94 2.88
C PHE A 491 -3.97 5.02 4.10
N VAL A 492 -3.11 5.20 5.11
CA VAL A 492 -3.13 4.38 6.35
C VAL A 492 -4.53 4.28 6.94
N ARG A 493 -5.23 5.41 7.06
CA ARG A 493 -6.59 5.46 7.60
C ARG A 493 -7.59 4.54 6.90
N PHE A 494 -7.44 4.30 5.60
CA PHE A 494 -8.29 3.38 4.83
C PHE A 494 -7.79 1.94 4.88
N GLY A 495 -6.47 1.73 4.98
CA GLY A 495 -5.88 0.40 5.15
C GLY A 495 -6.41 -0.35 6.39
N LEU A 496 -6.91 0.38 7.40
CA LEU A 496 -7.55 -0.20 8.59
C LEU A 496 -8.87 -0.93 8.28
N GLY A 497 -9.56 -0.54 7.20
CA GLY A 497 -10.83 -1.13 6.78
C GLY A 497 -10.73 -2.61 6.47
N GLY A 498 -9.62 -3.01 5.83
CA GLY A 498 -9.33 -4.41 5.56
C GLY A 498 -9.28 -5.25 6.85
N SER A 499 -8.76 -4.69 7.95
CA SER A 499 -8.75 -5.36 9.26
C SER A 499 -10.17 -5.69 9.74
N LEU A 500 -11.11 -4.76 9.58
CA LEU A 500 -12.51 -4.96 9.95
C LEU A 500 -13.17 -6.02 9.05
N GLY A 501 -13.02 -5.89 7.72
CA GLY A 501 -13.62 -6.81 6.76
C GLY A 501 -13.12 -8.25 6.89
N ILE A 502 -11.79 -8.42 6.97
CA ILE A 502 -11.16 -9.74 7.15
C ILE A 502 -11.63 -10.38 8.46
N THR A 503 -11.60 -9.63 9.57
CA THR A 503 -12.00 -10.18 10.88
C THR A 503 -13.47 -10.58 10.90
N ASN A 504 -14.37 -9.75 10.35
CA ASN A 504 -15.78 -10.08 10.21
C ASN A 504 -15.97 -11.39 9.40
N HIS A 505 -15.32 -11.50 8.24
CA HIS A 505 -15.40 -12.68 7.39
C HIS A 505 -14.90 -13.95 8.08
N LEU A 506 -13.76 -13.88 8.78
CA LEU A 506 -13.19 -15.03 9.51
C LEU A 506 -14.13 -15.52 10.62
N LEU A 507 -14.75 -14.60 11.37
CA LEU A 507 -15.70 -14.96 12.43
C LEU A 507 -17.01 -15.55 11.88
N LEU A 508 -17.55 -14.97 10.81
CA LEU A 508 -18.74 -15.52 10.13
C LEU A 508 -18.49 -16.94 9.61
N THR A 509 -17.31 -17.19 9.05
CA THR A 509 -16.94 -18.51 8.54
C THR A 509 -16.74 -19.53 9.66
N LYS A 510 -16.10 -19.14 10.77
CA LYS A 510 -15.95 -19.99 11.96
C LYS A 510 -17.31 -20.39 12.55
N ASN A 511 -18.25 -19.46 12.64
CA ASN A 511 -19.59 -19.72 13.16
C ASN A 511 -20.37 -20.72 12.28
N LYS A 512 -20.23 -20.62 10.94
CA LYS A 512 -20.84 -21.55 9.99
C LYS A 512 -20.25 -22.98 10.05
N GLN A 513 -19.00 -23.13 10.48
CA GLN A 513 -18.37 -24.44 10.66
C GLN A 513 -18.71 -25.10 12.01
N THR A 514 -19.19 -24.31 12.97
CA THR A 514 -19.53 -24.79 14.33
C THR A 514 -21.03 -25.10 14.49
N GLN A 515 -21.86 -24.65 13.53
CA GLN A 515 -23.28 -25.01 13.39
C GLN A 515 -23.41 -26.21 12.46
#